data_AF-A0A063ZLN2-F1
#
_entry.id   AF-A0A063ZLN2-F1
#
_cell.length_a   1.000
_cell.length_b   1.000
_cell.length_c   1.000
_cell.angle_alpha   90.00
_cell.angle_beta   90.00
_cell.angle_gamma   90.00
#
_symmetry.space_group_name_H-M   'P 1'
#
loop_
_entity.id
_entity.type
_entity.pdbx_description
1 polymer ?
#
loop_
_entity_poly.entity_id
_entity_poly.type
_entity_poly.pdbx_seq_one_letter_code
_entity_poly.pdbx_strand_id
1 'polypeptide(L)'
;MSENNLRGLEFPARTDESLTNQPALSALERDLLIATANLEQTDTLTTVQHLKQTLESSYTEITHADLHNSLGTLTTTNLLEETSTHHYQPTTNGTDLLETYTNHLQQILQPNHITLTLERPITPGDAERAYCELLTKCQEVPQ
;
A
#
# COMPACT_ATOMS: atom_id res chain seq x y z
N MET A 1 5.76 25.36 -10.03
CA MET A 1 5.26 24.11 -10.64
C MET A 1 5.98 23.00 -9.91
N SER A 2 5.35 22.44 -8.89
CA SER A 2 6.03 21.65 -7.87
C SER A 2 6.12 20.19 -8.31
N GLU A 3 7.35 19.70 -8.41
CA GLU A 3 7.74 18.34 -8.78
C GLU A 3 7.42 17.33 -7.66
N ASN A 4 6.15 17.11 -7.35
CA ASN A 4 5.71 16.07 -6.39
C ASN A 4 5.28 14.76 -7.07
N ASN A 5 5.43 14.63 -8.40
CA ASN A 5 5.03 13.43 -9.14
C ASN A 5 5.97 12.22 -9.01
N LEU A 6 7.01 12.28 -8.16
CA LEU A 6 8.08 11.28 -8.12
C LEU A 6 8.21 10.51 -6.79
N ARG A 7 7.28 10.67 -5.85
CA ARG A 7 7.25 9.83 -4.64
C ARG A 7 6.14 8.79 -4.73
N GLY A 8 6.54 7.52 -4.77
CA GLY A 8 5.71 6.39 -4.37
C GLY A 8 5.12 5.60 -5.54
N LEU A 9 5.71 4.42 -5.77
CA LEU A 9 5.15 3.31 -6.54
C LEU A 9 4.37 3.76 -7.77
N GLU A 10 5.10 4.20 -8.81
CA GLU A 10 4.53 4.18 -10.15
C GLU A 10 3.98 2.76 -10.38
N PHE A 11 2.69 2.65 -10.72
CA PHE A 11 2.24 1.47 -11.45
C PHE A 11 3.25 1.30 -12.59
N PRO A 12 3.97 0.16 -12.70
CA PRO A 12 5.01 0.07 -13.68
C PRO A 12 4.38 0.33 -15.04
N ALA A 13 4.90 1.30 -15.77
CA ALA A 13 4.64 1.40 -17.20
C ALA A 13 5.37 0.23 -17.88
N ARG A 14 4.90 -1.01 -17.69
CA ARG A 14 5.44 -2.21 -18.30
C ARG A 14 4.32 -3.20 -18.60
N THR A 15 3.92 -3.17 -19.87
CA THR A 15 3.55 -4.32 -20.73
C THR A 15 3.30 -5.63 -20.00
N ASP A 16 2.18 -5.70 -19.28
CA ASP A 16 1.54 -6.96 -18.91
C ASP A 16 0.08 -6.83 -19.36
N GLU A 17 -0.30 -7.63 -20.36
CA GLU A 17 -1.58 -7.54 -21.08
C GLU A 17 -2.82 -7.78 -20.19
N SER A 18 -2.61 -8.13 -18.91
CA SER A 18 -3.67 -8.37 -17.93
C SER A 18 -4.15 -7.10 -17.20
N LEU A 19 -3.37 -6.01 -17.20
CA LEU A 19 -3.70 -4.77 -16.46
C LEU A 19 -4.27 -3.64 -17.34
N THR A 20 -4.46 -3.89 -18.63
CA THR A 20 -4.78 -2.85 -19.64
C THR A 20 -6.15 -2.19 -19.50
N ASN A 21 -6.99 -2.62 -18.56
CA ASN A 21 -8.35 -2.10 -18.36
C ASN A 21 -8.55 -1.37 -17.02
N GLN A 22 -7.50 -1.16 -16.23
CA GLN A 22 -7.63 -0.44 -14.96
C GLN A 22 -7.56 1.09 -15.15
N PRO A 23 -8.33 1.87 -14.37
CA PRO A 23 -8.27 3.33 -14.42
C PRO A 23 -6.87 3.81 -14.01
N ALA A 24 -6.30 4.72 -14.80
CA ALA A 24 -5.01 5.33 -14.49
C ALA A 24 -5.17 6.33 -13.34
N LEU A 25 -4.95 5.85 -12.11
CA LEU A 25 -5.00 6.66 -10.89
C LEU A 25 -3.64 7.31 -10.61
N SER A 26 -3.67 8.57 -10.19
CA SER A 26 -2.52 9.27 -9.60
C SER A 26 -2.13 8.64 -8.25
N ALA A 27 -0.92 8.94 -7.76
CA ALA A 27 -0.46 8.45 -6.46
C ALA A 27 -1.41 8.84 -5.33
N LEU A 28 -1.87 10.09 -5.33
CA LEU A 28 -2.80 10.60 -4.32
C LEU A 28 -4.15 9.87 -4.37
N GLU A 29 -4.71 9.62 -5.54
CA GLU A 29 -5.98 8.91 -5.68
C GLU A 29 -5.88 7.46 -5.20
N ARG A 30 -4.75 6.78 -5.48
CA ARG A 30 -4.48 5.44 -4.95
C ARG A 30 -4.41 5.44 -3.43
N ASP A 31 -3.64 6.36 -2.87
CA ASP A 31 -3.46 6.45 -1.42
C ASP A 31 -4.75 6.86 -0.71
N LEU A 32 -5.59 7.69 -1.33
CA LEU A 32 -6.92 8.01 -0.85
C LEU A 32 -7.84 6.79 -0.84
N LEU A 33 -7.84 6.00 -1.91
CA LEU A 33 -8.63 4.76 -1.98
C LEU A 33 -8.19 3.77 -0.90
N ILE A 34 -6.88 3.59 -0.69
CA ILE A 34 -6.31 2.75 0.38
C ILE A 34 -6.68 3.31 1.76
N ALA A 35 -6.51 4.61 1.99
CA ALA A 35 -6.83 5.25 3.26
C ALA A 35 -8.32 5.11 3.60
N THR A 36 -9.19 5.21 2.61
CA THR A 36 -10.65 5.03 2.75
C THR A 36 -10.98 3.60 3.16
N ALA A 37 -10.41 2.60 2.48
CA ALA A 37 -10.62 1.19 2.80
C ALA A 37 -10.07 0.81 4.19
N ASN A 38 -8.95 1.41 4.61
CA ASN A 38 -8.40 1.20 5.94
C ASN A 38 -9.29 1.83 7.04
N LEU A 39 -9.81 3.04 6.81
CA LEU A 39 -10.69 3.71 7.77
C LEU A 39 -12.03 2.99 7.90
N GLU A 40 -12.57 2.41 6.82
CA GLU A 40 -13.80 1.60 6.86
C GLU A 40 -13.68 0.35 7.75
N GLN A 41 -12.48 -0.22 7.88
CA GLN A 41 -12.22 -1.34 8.80
C GLN A 41 -12.17 -0.91 10.27
N THR A 42 -12.34 0.37 10.55
CA THR A 42 -12.38 0.94 11.89
C THR A 42 -13.76 1.54 12.18
N ASP A 43 -14.10 1.75 13.45
CA ASP A 43 -15.34 2.47 13.83
C ASP A 43 -15.27 4.00 13.53
N THR A 44 -14.30 4.46 12.73
CA THR A 44 -14.07 5.87 12.42
C THR A 44 -14.79 6.26 11.14
N LEU A 45 -15.53 7.37 11.15
CA LEU A 45 -16.12 7.93 9.94
C LEU A 45 -15.04 8.39 8.95
N THR A 46 -15.13 7.98 7.70
CA THR A 46 -14.21 8.31 6.62
C THR A 46 -14.51 9.70 6.05
N THR A 47 -14.20 10.72 6.86
CA THR A 47 -14.36 12.12 6.46
C THR A 47 -13.11 12.67 5.79
N VAL A 48 -13.25 13.76 5.04
CA VAL A 48 -12.10 14.48 4.43
C VAL A 48 -11.03 14.83 5.47
N GLN A 49 -11.44 15.18 6.69
CA GLN A 49 -10.51 15.50 7.77
C GLN A 49 -9.71 14.26 8.22
N HIS A 50 -10.38 13.11 8.45
CA HIS A 50 -9.70 11.89 8.84
C HIS A 50 -8.80 11.35 7.71
N LEU A 51 -9.27 11.42 6.46
CA LEU A 51 -8.46 11.08 5.30
C LEU A 51 -7.20 11.94 5.21
N LYS A 52 -7.33 13.26 5.41
CA LYS A 52 -6.18 14.16 5.47
C LYS A 52 -5.19 13.74 6.55
N GLN A 53 -5.67 13.49 7.77
CA GLN A 53 -4.82 13.06 8.89
C GLN A 53 -4.09 11.75 8.59
N THR A 54 -4.76 10.77 7.98
CA THR A 54 -4.14 9.50 7.58
C THR A 54 -3.01 9.71 6.55
N LEU A 55 -3.16 10.71 5.68
CA LEU A 55 -2.20 11.00 4.60
C LEU A 55 -1.08 11.98 4.99
N GLU A 56 -1.15 12.64 6.16
CA GLU A 56 -0.18 13.66 6.61
C GLU A 56 1.25 13.13 6.71
N SER A 57 1.43 11.84 6.97
CA SER A 57 2.76 11.20 7.01
C SER A 57 3.44 11.13 5.64
N SER A 58 2.64 11.12 4.56
CA SER A 58 3.10 10.93 3.18
C SER A 58 3.02 12.21 2.35
N TYR A 59 2.09 13.12 2.69
CA TYR A 59 1.83 14.37 1.99
C TYR A 59 1.85 15.55 2.96
N THR A 60 2.96 16.28 3.01
CA THR A 60 3.14 17.40 3.94
C THR A 60 2.36 18.66 3.56
N GLU A 61 1.95 18.80 2.29
CA GLU A 61 1.30 20.01 1.77
C GLU A 61 0.06 19.68 0.90
N ILE A 62 -0.79 18.75 1.35
CA ILE A 62 -2.04 18.47 0.63
C ILE A 62 -3.08 19.56 0.91
N THR A 63 -3.59 20.19 -0.15
CA THR A 63 -4.62 21.22 -0.01
C THR A 63 -6.02 20.60 0.02
N HIS A 64 -6.99 21.35 0.53
CA HIS A 64 -8.39 20.93 0.49
C HIS A 64 -8.90 20.76 -0.96
N ALA A 65 -8.37 21.55 -1.90
CA ALA A 65 -8.73 21.44 -3.31
C ALA A 65 -8.22 20.13 -3.92
N ASP A 66 -6.99 19.71 -3.58
CA ASP A 66 -6.41 18.45 -4.07
C ASP A 66 -7.22 17.24 -3.60
N LEU A 67 -7.60 17.22 -2.32
CA LEU A 67 -8.47 16.20 -1.75
C LEU A 67 -9.85 16.18 -2.43
N HIS A 68 -10.48 17.35 -2.59
CA HIS A 68 -11.79 17.44 -3.22
C HIS A 68 -11.78 16.96 -4.68
N ASN A 69 -10.77 17.36 -5.46
CA ASN A 69 -10.64 16.93 -6.85
C ASN A 69 -10.38 15.42 -6.97
N SER A 70 -9.51 14.88 -6.10
CA SER A 70 -9.18 13.45 -6.11
C SER A 70 -10.36 12.59 -5.67
N LEU A 71 -11.08 12.99 -4.62
CA LEU A 71 -12.32 12.33 -4.19
C LEU A 71 -13.38 12.41 -5.28
N GLY A 72 -13.57 13.58 -5.91
CA GLY A 72 -14.50 13.74 -7.03
C GLY A 72 -14.17 12.85 -8.22
N THR A 73 -12.89 12.67 -8.52
CA THR A 73 -12.43 11.75 -9.58
C THR A 73 -12.72 10.31 -9.21
N LEU A 74 -12.34 9.86 -8.00
CA LEU A 74 -12.59 8.51 -7.50
C LEU A 74 -14.09 8.16 -7.48
N THR A 75 -14.94 9.10 -7.09
CA THR A 75 -16.41 8.93 -7.13
C THR A 75 -16.93 8.85 -8.56
N THR A 76 -16.45 9.71 -9.46
CA THR A 76 -16.86 9.68 -10.88
C THR A 76 -16.42 8.39 -11.58
N THR A 77 -15.27 7.83 -11.19
CA THR A 77 -14.79 6.53 -11.69
C THR A 77 -15.44 5.32 -11.00
N ASN A 78 -16.42 5.54 -10.13
CA ASN A 78 -17.12 4.50 -9.36
C ASN A 78 -16.18 3.63 -8.51
N LEU A 79 -15.11 4.20 -7.94
CA LEU A 79 -14.21 3.51 -7.02
C LEU A 79 -14.51 3.84 -5.56
N LEU A 80 -15.05 5.03 -5.31
CA LEU A 80 -15.62 5.45 -4.04
C LEU A 80 -17.08 5.86 -4.22
N GLU A 81 -17.87 5.72 -3.18
CA GLU A 81 -19.20 6.33 -3.08
C GLU A 81 -19.28 7.22 -1.83
N GLU A 82 -20.04 8.31 -1.94
CA GLU A 82 -20.37 9.18 -0.81
C GLU A 82 -21.72 8.74 -0.23
N THR A 83 -21.70 7.98 0.87
CA THR A 83 -22.91 7.34 1.42
C THR A 83 -23.72 8.27 2.33
N SER A 84 -23.07 9.27 2.91
CA SER A 84 -23.70 10.41 3.57
C SER A 84 -22.81 11.63 3.42
N THR A 85 -23.32 12.82 3.73
CA THR A 85 -22.60 14.08 3.52
C THR A 85 -21.17 14.01 4.09
N HIS A 86 -20.17 14.05 3.21
CA HIS A 86 -18.75 13.97 3.50
C HIS A 86 -18.25 12.64 4.11
N HIS A 87 -18.97 11.53 3.93
CA HIS A 87 -18.51 10.18 4.31
C HIS A 87 -18.34 9.31 3.07
N TYR A 88 -17.13 8.76 2.91
CA TYR A 88 -16.73 8.02 1.71
C TYR A 88 -16.47 6.55 2.01
N GLN A 89 -16.91 5.66 1.11
CA GLN A 89 -16.67 4.22 1.21
C GLN A 89 -16.22 3.66 -0.13
N PRO A 90 -15.36 2.63 -0.15
CA PRO A 90 -15.03 1.92 -1.38
C PRO A 90 -16.28 1.23 -1.96
N THR A 91 -16.48 1.37 -3.26
CA THR A 91 -17.46 0.54 -3.97
C THR A 91 -16.91 -0.88 -4.17
N THR A 92 -17.73 -1.80 -4.67
CA THR A 92 -17.24 -3.12 -5.12
C THR A 92 -16.07 -2.99 -6.11
N ASN A 93 -16.16 -2.07 -7.09
CA ASN A 93 -15.08 -1.85 -8.05
C ASN A 93 -13.80 -1.30 -7.39
N GLY A 94 -13.94 -0.42 -6.39
CA GLY A 94 -12.81 0.08 -5.60
C GLY A 94 -12.10 -1.03 -4.85
N THR A 95 -12.88 -1.92 -4.22
CA THR A 95 -12.36 -3.08 -3.48
C THR A 95 -11.71 -4.09 -4.41
N ASP A 96 -12.32 -4.44 -5.54
CA ASP A 96 -11.74 -5.35 -6.54
C ASP A 96 -10.40 -4.81 -7.10
N LEU A 97 -10.31 -3.49 -7.29
CA LEU A 97 -9.09 -2.83 -7.71
C LEU A 97 -7.98 -2.94 -6.65
N LEU A 98 -8.32 -2.71 -5.37
CA LEU A 98 -7.39 -2.85 -4.24
C LEU A 98 -6.93 -4.30 -4.06
N GLU A 99 -7.80 -5.28 -4.23
CA GLU A 99 -7.45 -6.70 -4.18
C GLU A 99 -6.47 -7.05 -5.29
N THR A 100 -6.75 -6.60 -6.53
CA THR A 100 -5.85 -6.80 -7.67
C THR A 100 -4.47 -6.18 -7.40
N TYR A 101 -4.44 -4.96 -6.87
CA TYR A 101 -3.21 -4.27 -6.53
C TYR A 101 -2.43 -4.99 -5.42
N THR A 102 -3.11 -5.46 -4.37
CA THR A 102 -2.50 -6.21 -3.27
C THR A 102 -1.91 -7.53 -3.75
N ASN A 103 -2.65 -8.27 -4.58
CA ASN A 103 -2.18 -9.52 -5.19
C ASN A 103 -0.93 -9.29 -6.05
N HIS A 104 -0.91 -8.21 -6.82
CA HIS A 104 0.25 -7.83 -7.62
C HIS A 104 1.47 -7.48 -6.75
N LEU A 105 1.28 -6.70 -5.68
CA LEU A 105 2.34 -6.39 -4.73
C LEU A 105 2.89 -7.66 -4.07
N GLN A 106 2.03 -8.62 -3.71
CA GLN A 106 2.47 -9.91 -3.15
C GLN A 106 3.31 -10.71 -4.15
N GLN A 107 2.98 -10.67 -5.44
CA GLN A 107 3.78 -11.34 -6.47
C GLN A 107 5.16 -10.70 -6.65
N ILE A 108 5.25 -9.36 -6.60
CA ILE A 108 6.51 -8.62 -6.75
C ILE A 108 7.38 -8.74 -5.49
N LEU A 109 6.78 -8.52 -4.32
CA LEU A 109 7.51 -8.44 -3.06
C LEU A 109 7.95 -9.81 -2.56
N GLN A 110 7.47 -10.91 -3.17
CA GLN A 110 7.74 -12.29 -2.75
C GLN A 110 7.76 -12.39 -1.22
N PRO A 111 6.63 -12.20 -0.50
CA PRO A 111 6.60 -11.97 0.95
C PRO A 111 7.23 -13.09 1.80
N ASN A 112 7.59 -14.22 1.19
CA ASN A 112 8.35 -15.32 1.79
C ASN A 112 9.89 -15.18 1.66
N HIS A 113 10.38 -14.13 1.00
CA HIS A 113 11.79 -13.89 0.72
C HIS A 113 12.25 -12.59 1.39
N ILE A 114 13.09 -12.72 2.42
CA ILE A 114 13.82 -11.60 3.01
C ILE A 114 15.17 -11.50 2.29
N THR A 115 15.42 -10.40 1.60
CA THR A 115 16.74 -10.12 0.99
C THR A 115 17.61 -9.38 2.00
N LEU A 116 18.56 -10.10 2.61
CA LEU A 116 19.58 -9.51 3.49
C LEU A 116 20.83 -9.18 2.67
N THR A 117 21.19 -7.90 2.62
CA THR A 117 22.47 -7.47 2.06
C THR A 117 23.53 -7.57 3.14
N LEU A 118 24.56 -8.40 2.91
CA LEU A 118 25.59 -8.68 3.90
C LEU A 118 26.88 -7.94 3.53
N GLU A 119 27.58 -7.41 4.54
CA GLU A 119 28.88 -6.73 4.35
C GLU A 119 29.97 -7.66 3.79
N ARG A 120 29.80 -8.97 3.96
CA ARG A 120 30.67 -10.01 3.43
C ARG A 120 29.88 -11.23 2.97
N PRO A 121 30.37 -11.99 1.98
CA PRO A 121 29.73 -13.22 1.54
C PRO A 121 29.62 -14.24 2.68
N ILE A 122 28.50 -14.95 2.76
CA ILE A 122 28.38 -16.11 3.67
C ILE A 122 29.23 -17.25 3.12
N THR A 123 30.09 -17.81 3.97
CA THR A 123 30.81 -19.05 3.66
C THR A 123 30.05 -20.27 4.18
N PRO A 124 30.25 -21.47 3.62
CA PRO A 124 29.63 -22.69 4.14
C PRO A 124 29.86 -22.90 5.64
N GLY A 125 31.03 -22.51 6.17
CA GLY A 125 31.33 -22.59 7.61
C GLY A 125 30.55 -21.60 8.47
N ASP A 126 30.13 -20.45 7.93
CA ASP A 126 29.25 -19.52 8.65
C ASP A 126 27.85 -20.10 8.83
N ALA A 127 27.34 -20.78 7.80
CA ALA A 127 26.05 -21.46 7.86
C ALA A 127 26.06 -22.65 8.83
N GLU A 128 27.14 -23.46 8.80
CA GLU A 128 27.32 -24.60 9.71
C GLU A 128 27.39 -24.14 11.18
N ARG A 129 28.14 -23.07 11.46
CA ARG A 129 28.22 -22.48 12.80
C ARG A 129 26.87 -21.94 13.27
N ALA A 130 26.15 -21.20 12.43
CA ALA A 130 24.83 -20.66 12.77
C ALA A 130 23.82 -21.79 13.05
N TYR A 131 23.87 -22.88 12.29
CA TYR A 131 23.04 -24.06 12.51
C TYR A 131 23.33 -24.73 13.86
N CYS A 132 24.61 -24.93 14.19
CA CYS A 132 25.02 -25.48 15.48
C CYS A 132 24.58 -24.60 16.65
N GLU A 133 24.76 -23.27 16.56
CA GLU A 133 24.32 -22.34 17.60
C GLU A 133 22.79 -22.34 17.80
N LEU A 134 22.02 -22.45 16.71
CA LEU A 134 20.57 -22.59 16.77
C LEU A 134 20.15 -23.88 17.46
N LEU A 135 20.78 -25.01 17.13
CA LEU A 135 20.51 -26.29 17.77
C LEU A 135 20.80 -26.26 19.27
N THR A 136 21.91 -25.65 19.68
CA THR A 136 22.24 -25.49 21.11
C THR A 136 21.20 -24.63 21.82
N LYS A 137 20.80 -23.50 21.24
CA LYS A 137 19.77 -22.62 21.83
C LYS A 137 18.39 -23.27 21.90
N CYS A 138 18.03 -24.13 20.95
CA CYS A 138 16.77 -24.88 20.98
C CYS A 138 16.78 -26.03 22.01
N GLN A 139 17.95 -26.52 22.42
CA GLN A 139 18.09 -27.55 23.45
C GLN A 139 18.13 -26.98 24.88
N GLU A 140 18.38 -25.68 25.04
CA GLU A 140 18.43 -25.00 26.34
C GLU A 140 17.07 -24.50 26.86
N VAL A 141 15.96 -24.79 26.17
CA VAL A 141 14.61 -24.51 26.70
C VAL A 141 14.27 -25.56 27.75
N PRO A 142 14.25 -25.22 29.07
CA PRO A 142 13.86 -26.19 30.09
C PRO A 142 12.35 -26.47 29.95
N GLN A 143 11.97 -27.74 30.10
CA GLN A 143 10.56 -28.11 30.32
C GLN A 143 10.01 -27.53 31.63
#